data_AF-A0A954WS57-F1
#
_entry.id   AF-A0A954WS57-F1
#
_cell.length_a   1.000
_cell.length_b   1.000
_cell.length_c   1.000
_cell.angle_alpha   90.00
_cell.angle_beta   90.00
_cell.angle_gamma   90.00
#
_symmetry.space_group_name_H-M   'P 1'
#
loop_
_entity.id
_entity.type
_entity.pdbx_description
1 polymer ?
#
loop_
_entity_poly.entity_id
_entity_poly.type
_entity_poly.pdbx_seq_one_letter_code
_entity_poly.pdbx_strand_id
1 'polypeptide(L)' 'MQPTIASYTADDFNTQPLMLYYEVTQACDLVCKHCRASAQEQSHPDELTTELSRALIEQAATFPRPPILVMTGGDPL' A
#
# COMPACT_ATOMS: atom_id res chain seq x y z
N MET A 1 9.24 15.52 13.49
CA MET A 1 8.70 16.41 12.44
C MET A 1 7.61 15.63 11.72
N GLN A 2 6.35 15.88 12.07
CA GLN A 2 5.21 15.25 11.42
C GLN A 2 5.13 15.79 9.99
N PRO A 3 4.95 14.96 8.95
CA PRO A 3 4.65 15.48 7.63
C PRO A 3 3.28 16.15 7.74
N THR A 4 3.25 17.48 7.69
CA THR A 4 2.03 18.23 7.41
C THR A 4 1.43 17.62 6.16
N ILE A 5 0.18 17.14 6.24
CA ILE A 5 -0.58 16.69 5.07
C ILE A 5 -0.37 17.75 4.00
N ALA A 6 0.41 17.42 2.97
CA ALA A 6 0.70 18.35 1.90
C ALA A 6 -0.65 18.79 1.34
N SER A 7 -0.87 20.10 1.16
CA SER A 7 -2.12 20.59 0.61
C SER A 7 -2.19 20.16 -0.86
N TYR A 8 -2.76 18.99 -1.10
CA TYR A 8 -3.11 18.52 -2.44
C TYR A 8 -4.11 19.48 -3.06
N THR A 9 -3.92 19.78 -4.33
CA THR A 9 -4.89 20.49 -5.15
C THR A 9 -5.59 19.52 -6.10
N ALA A 10 -6.65 19.99 -6.76
CA ALA A 10 -7.34 19.18 -7.78
C ALA A 10 -6.41 18.80 -8.95
N ASP A 11 -5.46 19.67 -9.31
CA ASP A 11 -4.55 19.44 -10.43
C ASP A 11 -3.57 18.28 -10.18
N ASP A 12 -3.24 18.02 -8.91
CA ASP A 12 -2.29 16.99 -8.52
C ASP A 12 -2.76 15.58 -8.89
N PHE A 13 -4.07 15.34 -8.85
CA PHE A 13 -4.66 14.04 -9.19
C PHE A 13 -4.45 13.63 -10.65
N ASN A 14 -4.02 14.56 -11.52
CA ASN A 14 -3.67 14.26 -12.90
C ASN A 14 -2.29 13.59 -13.03
N THR A 15 -1.42 13.72 -12.01
CA THR A 15 0.00 13.34 -12.13
C THR A 15 0.54 12.50 -10.99
N GLN A 16 -0.12 12.48 -9.82
CA GLN A 16 0.36 11.75 -8.65
C GLN A 16 -0.81 11.26 -7.78
N PRO A 17 -0.66 10.09 -7.14
CA PRO A 17 -1.66 9.59 -6.21
C PRO A 17 -1.58 10.32 -4.87
N LEU A 18 -2.73 10.62 -4.26
CA LEU A 18 -2.80 11.08 -2.87
C LEU A 18 -2.48 9.94 -1.88
N MET A 19 -3.01 8.75 -2.16
CA MET A 19 -2.88 7.58 -1.28
C MET A 19 -2.45 6.36 -2.08
N LEU A 20 -1.53 5.60 -1.50
CA LEU A 20 -1.06 4.32 -2.02
C LEU A 20 -1.49 3.23 -1.04
N TYR A 21 -2.50 2.45 -1.43
CA TYR A 21 -2.90 1.25 -0.70
C TYR A 21 -2.10 0.07 -1.23
N TYR A 22 -1.10 -0.36 -0.47
CA TYR A 22 -0.28 -1.50 -0.84
C TYR A 22 -0.77 -2.74 -0.09
N GLU A 23 -1.35 -3.69 -0.82
CA GLU A 23 -1.69 -5.02 -0.30
C GLU A 23 -0.39 -5.82 -0.17
N VAL A 24 0.19 -5.79 1.03
CA VAL A 24 1.51 -6.34 1.36
C VAL A 24 1.49 -7.86 1.30
N THR A 25 0.40 -8.46 1.77
CA THR A 25 0.18 -9.90 1.76
C THR A 25 -1.30 -10.22 1.59
N GLN A 26 -1.62 -11.38 1.04
CA GLN A 26 -2.97 -11.96 1.13
C GLN A 26 -3.14 -12.85 2.37
N ALA A 27 -2.06 -13.21 3.05
CA ALA A 27 -2.10 -14.04 4.25
C ALA A 27 -2.84 -13.33 5.40
N CYS A 28 -3.70 -14.05 6.11
CA CYS A 28 -4.36 -13.57 7.33
C CYS A 28 -4.80 -14.75 8.19
N ASP A 29 -4.61 -14.64 9.50
CA ASP A 29 -5.15 -15.60 10.47
C ASP A 29 -6.69 -15.63 10.46
N LEU A 30 -7.33 -14.64 9.84
CA LEU A 30 -8.77 -14.48 9.74
C LEU A 30 -9.25 -14.45 8.27
N VAL A 31 -9.78 -15.57 7.78
CA VAL A 31 -10.42 -15.66 6.45
C VAL A 31 -11.90 -15.23 6.50
N CYS A 32 -12.13 -13.94 6.76
CA CYS A 32 -13.47 -13.39 7.01
C CYS A 32 -14.34 -13.35 5.74
N LYS A 33 -15.61 -13.75 5.86
CA LYS A 33 -16.60 -13.68 4.75
C LYS A 33 -16.82 -12.27 4.17
N HIS A 34 -16.54 -11.23 4.96
CA HIS A 34 -16.70 -9.83 4.57
C HIS A 34 -15.35 -9.15 4.29
N CYS A 35 -14.29 -9.93 4.09
CA CYS A 35 -12.94 -9.40 3.88
C CYS A 35 -12.85 -8.68 2.54
N ARG A 36 -12.59 -7.36 2.56
CA ARG A 36 -12.33 -6.57 1.34
C ARG A 36 -11.15 -7.14 0.55
N ALA A 37 -10.09 -7.54 1.25
CA ALA A 37 -8.86 -8.04 0.65
C ALA A 37 -8.97 -9.50 0.17
N SER A 38 -10.11 -10.16 0.39
CA SER A 38 -10.28 -11.59 0.06
C SER A 38 -9.13 -12.45 0.59
N ALA A 39 -8.70 -12.14 1.81
CA ALA A 39 -7.54 -12.74 2.45
C ALA A 39 -7.65 -14.27 2.51
N GLN A 40 -6.50 -14.92 2.46
CA GLN A 40 -6.31 -16.36 2.49
C GLN A 40 -5.46 -16.75 3.70
N GLU A 41 -5.45 -18.02 4.08
CA GLU A 41 -4.62 -18.50 5.18
C GLU A 41 -3.12 -18.41 4.89
N GLN A 42 -2.74 -18.47 3.61
CA GLN A 42 -1.35 -18.46 3.17
C GLN A 42 -1.09 -17.28 2.24
N SER A 43 0.17 -16.83 2.22
CA SER A 43 0.63 -15.83 1.25
C SER A 43 0.50 -16.37 -0.16
N HIS A 44 0.22 -15.47 -1.10
CA HIS A 44 0.21 -15.82 -2.51
C HIS A 44 1.66 -16.14 -2.95
N PRO A 45 1.90 -17.20 -3.74
CA PRO A 45 3.26 -17.58 -4.16
C PRO A 45 3.98 -16.50 -4.98
N ASP A 46 3.20 -15.61 -5.62
CA ASP A 46 3.70 -14.47 -6.41
C ASP A 46 3.71 -13.14 -5.62
N GLU A 47 3.64 -13.17 -4.29
CA GLU A 47 3.86 -11.97 -3.47
C GLU A 47 5.24 -11.37 -3.73
N LEU A 48 5.33 -10.03 -3.68
CA LEU A 48 6.60 -9.35 -3.83
C LEU A 48 7.55 -9.80 -2.71
N THR A 49 8.81 -10.07 -3.05
CA THR A 49 9.85 -10.24 -2.03
C THR A 49 10.07 -8.93 -1.30
N THR A 50 10.64 -8.98 -0.10
CA THR A 50 11.00 -7.79 0.69
C THR A 50 11.78 -6.75 -0.12
N GLU A 51 12.72 -7.20 -0.97
CA GLU A 51 13.52 -6.32 -1.83
C GLU A 51 12.65 -5.59 -2.85
N LEU A 52 11.71 -6.30 -3.49
CA LEU A 52 10.78 -5.73 -4.44
C LEU A 52 9.76 -4.79 -3.78
N SER A 53 9.28 -5.14 -2.59
CA SER A 53 8.40 -4.27 -1.79
C SER A 53 9.10 -2.96 -1.42
N ARG A 54 10.38 -3.02 -1.05
CA ARG A 54 11.17 -1.82 -0.77
C ARG A 54 11.37 -0.98 -2.03
N ALA A 55 11.71 -1.61 -3.15
CA ALA A 55 11.84 -0.91 -4.44
C ALA A 55 10.53 -0.22 -4.85
N LEU A 56 9.37 -0.84 -4.61
CA LEU A 56 8.05 -0.24 -4.84
C LEU A 56 7.83 1.01 -3.98
N ILE A 57 8.15 0.94 -2.68
CA ILE A 57 8.01 2.09 -1.76
C ILE A 57 8.97 3.21 -2.16
N GLU A 58 10.21 2.88 -2.51
CA GLU A 58 11.20 3.84 -3.00
C GLU A 58 10.73 4.50 -4.29
N GLN A 59 10.15 3.74 -5.22
CA GLN A 59 9.56 4.28 -6.45
C GLN A 59 8.38 5.21 -6.13
N ALA A 60 7.48 4.84 -5.21
CA ALA A 60 6.37 5.69 -4.80
C ALA A 60 6.84 6.99 -4.12
N ALA A 61 7.97 6.95 -3.41
CA ALA A 61 8.57 8.14 -2.82
C ALA A 61 9.15 9.13 -3.85
N THR A 62 9.26 8.75 -5.13
CA THR A 62 9.73 9.63 -6.21
C THR A 62 8.66 10.61 -6.74
N PHE A 63 7.39 10.44 -6.36
CA PHE A 63 6.35 11.41 -6.72
C PHE A 63 6.67 12.80 -6.15
N PRO A 64 6.38 13.89 -6.87
CA PRO A 64 6.66 15.26 -6.40
C PRO A 64 6.10 15.54 -5.00
N ARG A 65 4.92 14.99 -4.69
CA ARG A 65 4.37 14.85 -3.35
C ARG A 65 4.24 13.35 -3.05
N PRO A 66 4.98 12.82 -2.06
CA PRO A 66 4.83 11.41 -1.67
C PRO A 66 3.40 11.09 -1.25
N PRO A 67 2.83 9.96 -1.70
CA PRO A 67 1.51 9.54 -1.26
C PRO A 67 1.52 9.12 0.20
N ILE A 68 0.34 9.16 0.83
CA ILE A 68 0.13 8.48 2.11
C ILE A 68 0.12 6.97 1.83
N LEU A 69 1.12 6.26 2.35
CA LEU A 69 1.21 4.81 2.24
C LEU A 69 0.33 4.16 3.31
N VAL A 70 -0.61 3.34 2.87
CA VAL A 70 -1.42 2.45 3.72
C VAL A 70 -1.00 1.02 3.42
N MET A 71 -0.29 0.40 4.36
CA MET A 71 0.00 -1.05 4.30
C MET A 71 -1.28 -1.80 4.67
N THR A 72 -1.74 -2.66 3.76
CA THR A 72 -3.01 -3.39 3.87
C THR A 72 -2.86 -4.77 3.21
N GLY A 73 -3.98 -5.42 2.84
CA GLY A 73 -4.04 -6.80 2.37
C GLY A 73 -4.80 -7.66 3.38
N GLY A 74 -4.26 -8.82 3.71
CA GLY A 74 -4.67 -9.63 4.86
C GLY A 74 -4.21 -9.02 6.18
N ASP A 75 -3.45 -9.78 6.97
CA ASP A 75 -2.77 -9.25 8.16
C ASP A 75 -1.30 -8.93 7.82
N PRO A 76 -0.90 -7.65 7.76
CA PRO A 76 0.47 -7.27 7.42
C PRO A 76 1.50 -7.46 8.56
N LEU A 77 1.13 -8.06 9.70
CA LEU A 77 1.97 -8.32 10.87
C LEU A 77 2.11 -9.81 11.18
#